data_AF-A0A484QWD1-F1
#
_entry.id   AF-A0A484QWD1-F1
#
_cell.length_a   1.000
_cell.length_b   1.000
_cell.length_c   1.000
_cell.angle_alpha   90.00
_cell.angle_beta   90.00
_cell.angle_gamma   90.00
#
_symmetry.space_group_name_H-M   'P 1'
#
loop_
_entity.id
_entity.type
_entity.pdbx_description
1 polymer ?
#
loop_
_entity_poly.entity_id
_entity_poly.type
_entity_poly.pdbx_seq_one_letter_code
_entity_poly.pdbx_strand_id
1 'polypeptide(L)'
;MALALPGTTSAEEIIIGEEYGAAGTNAPQNTRLWWVSGGKTRSAALLALSQRCRREGGGECKILGAFSNSCQTYVRSKAGSLYSGNSVGPRSAVLSAFRACGKDTDVGQCYLVSLPLCVGNGYAASDRQGGGTADERARLTVEMQQALGQAAR
;
A
#
# COMPACT_ATOMS: atom_id res chain seq x y z
N MET A 1 10.31 36.56 -35.64
CA MET A 1 9.38 36.40 -34.50
C MET A 1 9.26 34.92 -34.23
N ALA A 2 9.84 34.46 -33.13
CA ALA A 2 9.66 33.11 -32.62
C ALA A 2 8.55 33.12 -31.55
N LEU A 3 8.13 31.92 -31.13
CA LEU A 3 7.23 31.54 -30.02
C LEU A 3 5.80 31.20 -30.50
N ALA A 4 5.19 30.07 -30.15
CA ALA A 4 5.61 28.89 -29.39
C ALA A 4 4.57 27.79 -29.69
N LEU A 5 4.99 26.53 -29.79
CA LEU A 5 4.08 25.38 -29.94
C LEU A 5 3.33 25.15 -28.62
N PRO A 6 1.99 24.95 -28.63
CA PRO A 6 1.25 24.61 -27.43
C PRO A 6 1.62 23.19 -26.97
N GLY A 7 1.86 23.08 -25.67
CA GLY A 7 2.39 21.89 -25.01
C GLY A 7 1.58 20.62 -25.26
N THR A 8 2.32 19.52 -25.37
CA THR A 8 1.78 18.16 -25.34
C THR A 8 1.12 17.92 -23.98
N THR A 9 -0.21 18.01 -23.94
CA THR A 9 -1.00 17.29 -22.93
C THR A 9 -0.73 15.80 -23.12
N SER A 10 0.11 15.21 -22.27
CA SER A 10 0.24 13.75 -22.23
C SER A 10 -1.08 13.21 -21.71
N ALA A 11 -1.92 12.68 -22.62
CA ALA A 11 -3.05 11.86 -22.24
C ALA A 11 -2.49 10.66 -21.47
N GLU A 12 -2.94 10.46 -20.23
CA GLU A 12 -2.58 9.29 -19.45
C GLU A 12 -3.14 8.06 -20.18
N GLU A 13 -2.27 7.22 -20.75
CA GLU A 13 -2.68 6.08 -21.57
C GLU A 13 -3.51 5.11 -20.72
N ILE A 14 -4.75 4.84 -21.16
CA ILE A 14 -5.59 3.82 -20.55
C ILE A 14 -5.12 2.48 -21.11
N ILE A 15 -4.28 1.78 -20.37
CA ILE A 15 -3.91 0.40 -20.70
C ILE A 15 -5.10 -0.49 -20.34
N ILE A 16 -5.82 -0.95 -21.36
CA ILE A 16 -6.99 -1.82 -21.20
C ILE A 16 -6.54 -3.12 -20.51
N GLY A 17 -7.07 -3.36 -19.30
CA GLY A 17 -6.74 -4.53 -18.48
C GLY A 17 -5.85 -4.21 -17.28
N GLU A 18 -5.30 -3.00 -17.19
CA GLU A 18 -4.56 -2.56 -16.03
C GLU A 18 -5.49 -1.94 -14.97
N GLU A 19 -5.35 -2.38 -13.73
CA GLU A 19 -6.09 -1.82 -12.59
C GLU A 19 -5.09 -1.22 -11.59
N TYR A 20 -5.44 -0.05 -11.09
CA TYR A 20 -4.66 0.70 -10.11
C TYR A 20 -5.34 0.66 -8.74
N GLY A 21 -4.54 0.36 -7.73
CA GLY A 21 -4.82 0.62 -6.33
C GLY A 21 -4.10 1.88 -5.87
N ALA A 22 -4.61 2.50 -4.82
CA ALA A 22 -3.91 3.56 -4.11
C ALA A 22 -4.14 3.43 -2.62
N ALA A 23 -3.13 3.79 -1.83
CA ALA A 23 -3.20 3.80 -0.38
C ALA A 23 -2.74 5.12 0.23
N GLY A 24 -3.34 5.47 1.35
CA GLY A 24 -3.10 6.71 2.08
C GLY A 24 -3.29 6.51 3.57
N THR A 25 -2.86 7.50 4.35
CA THR A 25 -2.92 7.47 5.82
C THR A 25 -3.20 8.85 6.38
N ASN A 26 -3.69 8.92 7.62
CA ASN A 26 -3.78 10.20 8.34
C ASN A 26 -2.37 10.64 8.75
N ALA A 27 -1.91 11.80 8.30
CA ALA A 27 -0.69 12.39 8.82
C ALA A 27 -0.99 13.33 9.99
N PRO A 28 -0.05 13.52 10.93
CA PRO A 28 1.23 12.81 11.08
C PRO A 28 1.13 11.47 11.82
N GLN A 29 -0.02 11.12 12.41
CA GLN A 29 -0.13 10.00 13.36
C GLN A 29 -0.03 8.62 12.69
N ASN A 30 -0.29 8.55 11.39
CA ASN A 30 -0.38 7.36 10.55
C ASN A 30 -1.38 6.28 11.05
N THR A 31 -2.16 6.53 12.10
CA THR A 31 -2.97 5.51 12.80
C THR A 31 -4.05 4.82 11.95
N ARG A 32 -4.50 5.43 10.86
CA ARG A 32 -5.56 4.92 9.99
C ARG A 32 -5.09 4.87 8.55
N LEU A 33 -5.24 3.70 7.93
CA LEU A 33 -4.99 3.48 6.52
C LEU A 33 -6.29 3.51 5.74
N TRP A 34 -6.24 4.13 4.57
CA TRP A 34 -7.28 4.07 3.55
C TRP A 34 -6.70 3.50 2.28
N TRP A 35 -7.55 2.82 1.53
CA TRP A 35 -7.20 2.33 0.21
C TRP A 35 -8.38 2.39 -0.74
N VAL A 36 -8.06 2.35 -2.02
CA VAL A 36 -8.98 2.15 -3.12
C VAL A 36 -8.37 1.15 -4.09
N SER A 37 -9.22 0.44 -4.83
CA SER A 37 -8.84 -0.46 -5.91
C SER A 37 -9.74 -0.20 -7.13
N GLY A 38 -9.34 -0.72 -8.29
CA GLY A 38 -10.16 -0.66 -9.51
C GLY A 38 -10.07 0.67 -10.30
N GLY A 39 -9.08 1.52 -10.01
CA GLY A 39 -8.82 2.70 -10.84
C GLY A 39 -8.32 2.28 -12.23
N LYS A 40 -8.90 2.82 -13.31
CA LYS A 40 -8.44 2.53 -14.69
C LYS A 40 -7.17 3.27 -15.07
N THR A 41 -6.80 4.28 -14.29
CA THR A 41 -5.54 4.99 -14.41
C THR A 41 -4.97 5.28 -13.02
N ARG A 42 -3.67 5.58 -12.95
CA ARG A 42 -2.98 5.96 -11.71
C ARG A 42 -3.63 7.20 -11.09
N SER A 43 -3.87 8.22 -11.90
CA SER A 43 -4.48 9.47 -11.45
C SER A 43 -5.91 9.27 -10.95
N ALA A 44 -6.70 8.39 -11.58
CA ALA A 44 -8.04 8.07 -11.10
C ALA A 44 -8.02 7.39 -9.73
N ALA A 45 -7.11 6.45 -9.49
CA ALA A 45 -6.95 5.80 -8.19
C ALA A 45 -6.53 6.80 -7.09
N LEU A 46 -5.56 7.66 -7.38
CA LEU A 46 -5.12 8.70 -6.44
C LEU A 46 -6.23 9.71 -6.11
N LEU A 47 -6.99 10.13 -7.11
CA LEU A 47 -8.13 11.01 -6.93
C LEU A 47 -9.21 10.35 -6.05
N ALA A 48 -9.59 9.11 -6.36
CA ALA A 48 -10.57 8.36 -5.57
C ALA A 48 -10.14 8.17 -4.11
N LEU A 49 -8.86 7.87 -3.88
CA LEU A 49 -8.27 7.80 -2.54
C LEU A 49 -8.38 9.14 -1.82
N SER A 50 -7.98 10.24 -2.48
CA SER A 50 -8.03 11.58 -1.88
C SER A 50 -9.45 11.97 -1.46
N GLN A 51 -10.46 11.58 -2.25
CA GLN A 51 -11.85 11.83 -1.94
C GLN A 51 -12.34 10.95 -0.78
N ARG A 52 -11.99 9.66 -0.78
CA ARG A 52 -12.31 8.73 0.32
C ARG A 52 -11.75 9.22 1.64
N CYS A 53 -10.47 9.59 1.64
CA CYS A 53 -9.74 10.09 2.79
C CYS A 53 -10.38 11.36 3.35
N ARG A 54 -10.74 12.33 2.49
CA ARG A 54 -11.47 13.55 2.89
C ARG A 54 -12.83 13.24 3.53
N ARG A 55 -13.57 12.26 2.99
CA ARG A 55 -14.89 11.87 3.52
C ARG A 55 -14.80 11.14 4.85
N GLU A 56 -13.84 10.23 5.01
CA GLU A 56 -13.78 9.32 6.17
C GLU A 56 -12.86 9.79 7.30
N GLY A 57 -11.92 10.68 7.01
CA GLY A 57 -10.78 10.98 7.87
C GLY A 57 -10.73 12.38 8.47
N GLY A 58 -11.46 13.35 7.92
CA GLY A 58 -11.56 14.73 8.43
C GLY A 58 -10.27 15.57 8.48
N GLY A 59 -9.07 14.98 8.40
CA GLY A 59 -7.75 15.64 8.52
C GLY A 59 -6.82 15.51 7.30
N GLU A 60 -5.52 15.78 7.50
CA GLU A 60 -4.49 15.73 6.45
C GLU A 60 -4.30 14.31 5.88
N CYS A 61 -4.69 14.15 4.61
CA CYS A 61 -4.49 12.91 3.89
C CYS A 61 -3.08 12.83 3.31
N LYS A 62 -2.24 11.95 3.86
CA LYS A 62 -0.96 11.61 3.24
C LYS A 62 -1.14 10.46 2.28
N ILE A 63 -0.97 10.75 0.99
CA ILE A 63 -0.91 9.74 -0.06
C ILE A 63 0.40 8.96 0.07
N LEU A 64 0.31 7.64 0.20
CA LEU A 64 1.47 6.76 0.28
C LEU A 64 1.90 6.26 -1.10
N GLY A 65 0.96 6.22 -2.05
CA GLY A 65 1.24 5.95 -3.45
C GLY A 65 0.11 5.21 -4.15
N ALA A 66 0.34 4.92 -5.42
CA ALA A 66 -0.48 4.06 -6.25
C ALA A 66 0.35 2.89 -6.77
N PHE A 67 -0.30 1.76 -7.00
CA PHE A 67 0.33 0.51 -7.40
C PHE A 67 -0.60 -0.25 -8.34
N SER A 68 -0.02 -1.08 -9.20
CA SER A 68 -0.69 -1.85 -10.24
C SER A 68 0.01 -3.20 -10.38
N ASN A 69 -0.74 -4.24 -10.78
CA ASN A 69 -0.28 -5.61 -10.95
C ASN A 69 0.59 -6.15 -9.78
N SER A 70 0.30 -5.67 -8.57
CA SER A 70 1.09 -5.94 -7.37
C SER A 70 0.22 -5.87 -6.12
N CYS A 71 0.76 -6.40 -5.03
CA CYS A 71 0.26 -6.33 -3.69
C CYS A 71 1.02 -5.29 -2.90
N GLN A 72 0.29 -4.42 -2.21
CA GLN A 72 0.83 -3.41 -1.30
C GLN A 72 0.36 -3.69 0.13
N THR A 73 1.26 -3.58 1.08
CA THR A 73 0.94 -3.62 2.51
C THR A 73 1.81 -2.66 3.29
N TYR A 74 1.48 -2.51 4.57
CA TYR A 74 2.18 -1.64 5.50
C TYR A 74 2.40 -2.33 6.85
N VAL A 75 3.55 -2.05 7.43
CA VAL A 75 3.96 -2.47 8.76
C VAL A 75 4.25 -1.23 9.58
N ARG A 76 3.95 -1.29 10.87
CA ARG A 76 4.28 -0.23 11.82
C ARG A 76 5.28 -0.74 12.85
N SER A 77 6.28 0.08 13.18
CA SER A 77 7.13 -0.17 14.34
C SER A 77 6.44 0.28 15.63
N LYS A 78 6.88 -0.24 16.77
CA LYS A 78 6.43 0.23 18.10
C LYS A 78 6.60 1.75 18.30
N ALA A 79 7.59 2.36 17.63
CA ALA A 79 7.83 3.81 17.64
C ALA A 79 6.85 4.62 16.77
N GLY A 80 6.00 3.95 15.97
CA GLY A 80 4.95 4.58 15.17
C GLY A 80 5.29 4.78 13.68
N SER A 81 6.55 4.55 13.29
CA SER A 81 6.99 4.64 11.88
C SER A 81 6.27 3.63 11.01
N LEU A 82 5.93 4.04 9.78
CA LEU A 82 5.23 3.21 8.81
C LEU A 82 6.17 2.78 7.69
N TYR A 83 6.17 1.49 7.38
CA TYR A 83 7.01 0.84 6.39
C TYR A 83 6.15 0.18 5.33
N SER A 84 6.44 0.44 4.07
CA SER A 84 5.71 -0.14 2.95
C SER A 84 6.40 -1.42 2.45
N GLY A 85 5.59 -2.35 1.95
CA GLY A 85 6.08 -3.52 1.20
C GLY A 85 5.24 -3.72 -0.05
N ASN A 86 5.92 -3.88 -1.18
CA ASN A 86 5.30 -4.11 -2.48
C ASN A 86 5.89 -5.36 -3.13
N SER A 87 5.05 -6.21 -3.69
CA SER A 87 5.50 -7.38 -4.46
C SER A 87 4.36 -7.94 -5.32
N VAL A 88 4.69 -8.79 -6.29
CA VAL A 88 3.69 -9.54 -7.10
C VAL A 88 2.96 -10.63 -6.30
N GLY A 89 3.41 -10.94 -5.09
CA GLY A 89 2.77 -11.93 -4.22
C GLY A 89 2.38 -11.31 -2.88
N PRO A 90 1.22 -11.66 -2.31
CA PRO A 90 0.75 -11.07 -1.05
C PRO A 90 1.73 -11.33 0.09
N ARG A 91 2.17 -12.58 0.27
CA ARG A 91 3.15 -12.95 1.30
C ARG A 91 4.48 -12.22 1.13
N SER A 92 4.98 -12.13 -0.10
CA SER A 92 6.24 -11.45 -0.42
C SER A 92 6.17 -9.94 -0.14
N ALA A 93 5.02 -9.31 -0.38
CA ALA A 93 4.79 -7.91 -0.03
C ALA A 93 4.88 -7.70 1.49
N VAL A 94 4.29 -8.59 2.30
CA VAL A 94 4.42 -8.54 3.77
C VAL A 94 5.87 -8.71 4.19
N LEU A 95 6.55 -9.74 3.66
CA LEU A 95 7.95 -9.98 3.99
C LEU A 95 8.83 -8.77 3.65
N SER A 96 8.57 -8.11 2.51
CA SER A 96 9.25 -6.87 2.13
C SER A 96 9.02 -5.74 3.13
N ALA A 97 7.79 -5.56 3.62
CA ALA A 97 7.47 -4.53 4.62
C ALA A 97 8.18 -4.79 5.96
N PHE A 98 8.18 -6.05 6.43
CA PHE A 98 8.90 -6.41 7.66
C PHE A 98 10.41 -6.27 7.51
N ARG A 99 10.99 -6.62 6.35
CA ARG A 99 12.41 -6.37 6.08
C ARG A 99 12.74 -4.89 6.09
N ALA A 100 11.87 -4.04 5.56
CA ALA A 100 12.06 -2.59 5.61
C ALA A 100 12.02 -2.09 7.07
N CYS A 101 11.05 -2.53 7.86
CA CYS A 101 10.97 -2.20 9.28
C CYS A 101 12.19 -2.70 10.08
N GLY A 102 12.64 -3.93 9.80
CA GLY A 102 13.79 -4.57 10.44
C GLY A 102 15.15 -3.92 10.15
N LYS A 103 15.23 -3.00 9.18
CA LYS A 103 16.44 -2.18 8.95
C LYS A 103 16.57 -1.04 9.95
N ASP A 104 15.44 -0.58 10.50
CA ASP A 104 15.39 0.57 11.40
C ASP A 104 15.20 0.17 12.86
N THR A 105 14.62 -1.01 13.11
CA THR A 105 14.31 -1.52 14.46
C THR A 105 14.33 -3.04 14.50
N ASP A 106 14.17 -3.61 15.70
CA ASP A 106 14.00 -5.06 15.85
C ASP A 106 12.70 -5.52 15.17
N VAL A 107 12.77 -6.56 14.34
CA VAL A 107 11.61 -7.08 13.60
C VAL A 107 10.48 -7.52 14.52
N GLY A 108 10.77 -7.96 15.74
CA GLY A 108 9.81 -8.29 16.80
C GLY A 108 9.00 -7.08 17.29
N GLN A 109 9.46 -5.86 17.00
CA GLN A 109 8.75 -4.60 17.30
C GLN A 109 7.92 -4.09 16.12
N CYS A 110 7.90 -4.82 15.02
CA CYS A 110 7.14 -4.49 13.82
C CYS A 110 5.83 -5.28 13.79
N TYR A 111 4.72 -4.66 13.43
CA TYR A 111 3.42 -5.35 13.31
C TYR A 111 2.66 -4.92 12.06
N LEU A 112 1.89 -5.85 11.51
CA LEU A 112 1.11 -5.64 10.30
C LEU A 112 -0.10 -4.75 10.61
N VAL A 113 -0.24 -3.64 9.88
CA VAL A 113 -1.39 -2.72 10.05
C VAL A 113 -2.53 -3.00 9.08
N SER A 114 -2.27 -3.66 7.95
CA SER A 114 -3.28 -4.11 7.00
C SER A 114 -2.85 -5.43 6.37
N LEU A 115 -3.81 -6.27 5.96
CA LEU A 115 -3.45 -7.36 5.05
C LEU A 115 -2.97 -6.78 3.71
N PRO A 116 -2.24 -7.56 2.89
CA PRO A 116 -1.89 -7.13 1.54
C PRO A 116 -3.14 -6.82 0.74
N LEU A 117 -3.12 -5.66 0.08
CA LEU A 117 -4.08 -5.30 -0.93
C LEU A 117 -3.45 -5.53 -2.29
N CYS A 118 -4.00 -6.46 -3.05
CA CYS A 118 -3.52 -6.78 -4.39
C CYS A 118 -4.44 -6.20 -5.46
N VAL A 119 -3.85 -5.69 -6.53
CA VAL A 119 -4.60 -5.16 -7.69
C VAL A 119 -4.03 -5.71 -8.98
N GLY A 120 -4.92 -6.09 -9.90
CA GLY A 120 -4.61 -6.71 -11.19
C GLY A 120 -5.45 -7.95 -11.44
N ASN A 121 -5.58 -8.33 -12.71
CA ASN A 121 -6.49 -9.41 -13.13
C ASN A 121 -6.11 -10.79 -12.58
N GLY A 122 -4.84 -11.00 -12.21
CA GLY A 122 -4.33 -12.26 -11.67
C GLY A 122 -4.64 -12.52 -10.19
N TYR A 123 -5.22 -11.57 -9.46
CA TYR A 123 -5.47 -11.73 -8.02
C TYR A 123 -6.92 -12.14 -7.71
N ALA A 124 -7.08 -13.02 -6.73
CA ALA A 124 -8.39 -13.46 -6.27
C ALA A 124 -9.17 -12.31 -5.60
N ALA A 125 -10.50 -12.41 -5.57
CA ALA A 125 -11.35 -11.39 -4.94
C ALA A 125 -11.04 -11.18 -3.45
N SER A 126 -10.56 -12.22 -2.75
CA SER A 126 -10.09 -12.14 -1.36
C SER A 126 -8.87 -11.23 -1.21
N ASP A 127 -7.93 -11.30 -2.15
CA ASP A 127 -6.67 -10.54 -2.11
C ASP A 127 -6.88 -9.05 -2.45
N ARG A 128 -8.01 -8.72 -3.09
CA ARG A 128 -8.37 -7.35 -3.49
C ARG A 128 -9.05 -6.54 -2.39
N GLN A 129 -9.29 -7.12 -1.22
CA GLN A 129 -10.06 -6.47 -0.15
C GLN A 129 -9.18 -5.70 0.85
N GLY A 130 -7.90 -6.06 1.02
CA GLY A 130 -6.91 -5.35 1.86
C GLY A 130 -7.23 -5.25 3.37
N GLY A 131 -8.48 -5.54 3.75
CA GLY A 131 -9.00 -5.54 5.11
C GLY A 131 -9.17 -6.98 5.59
N GLY A 132 -8.31 -7.36 6.53
CA GLY A 132 -8.49 -8.57 7.35
C GLY A 132 -8.94 -8.23 8.76
N THR A 133 -9.29 -9.26 9.52
CA THR A 133 -9.50 -9.20 10.96
C THR A 133 -8.20 -8.85 11.71
N ALA A 134 -8.33 -8.42 12.97
CA ALA A 134 -7.16 -8.20 13.82
C ALA A 134 -6.36 -9.49 14.03
N ASP A 135 -7.05 -10.63 14.14
CA ASP A 135 -6.45 -11.94 14.36
C ASP A 135 -5.65 -12.41 13.14
N GLU A 136 -6.16 -12.21 11.92
CA GLU A 136 -5.43 -12.52 10.69
C GLU A 136 -4.14 -11.70 10.60
N ARG A 137 -4.20 -10.41 10.93
CA ARG A 137 -3.00 -9.56 10.94
C ARG A 137 -2.01 -9.97 12.02
N ALA A 138 -2.48 -10.31 13.21
CA ALA A 138 -1.63 -10.76 14.32
C ALA A 138 -0.94 -12.08 13.97
N ARG A 139 -1.69 -13.05 13.42
CA ARG A 139 -1.13 -14.33 12.96
C ARG A 139 -0.04 -14.13 11.90
N LEU A 140 -0.34 -13.32 10.88
CA LEU A 140 0.63 -13.06 9.81
C LEU A 140 1.84 -12.26 10.31
N THR A 141 1.66 -11.38 11.30
CA THR A 141 2.77 -10.68 11.98
C THR A 141 3.74 -11.67 12.61
N VAL A 142 3.22 -12.57 13.46
CA VAL A 142 4.04 -13.57 14.16
C VAL A 142 4.78 -14.45 13.17
N GLU A 143 4.09 -14.89 12.11
CA GLU A 143 4.69 -15.73 11.07
C GLU A 143 5.86 -15.04 10.36
N MET A 144 5.73 -13.76 10.01
CA MET A 144 6.78 -13.01 9.30
C MET A 144 7.97 -12.70 10.20
N GLN A 145 7.71 -12.37 11.47
CA GLN A 145 8.77 -12.17 12.47
C GLN A 145 9.58 -13.46 12.66
N GLN A 146 8.92 -14.61 12.77
CA GLN A 146 9.58 -15.91 12.87
C GLN A 146 10.40 -16.24 11.62
N ALA A 147 9.82 -16.05 10.43
CA ALA A 147 10.51 -16.31 9.17
C ALA A 147 11.80 -15.48 9.02
N LEU A 148 11.78 -14.21 9.44
CA LEU A 148 12.96 -13.35 9.40
C LEU A 148 13.95 -13.62 10.53
N GLY A 149 13.48 -13.99 11.72
CA GLY A 149 14.33 -14.38 12.84
C GLY A 149 15.09 -15.69 12.58
N GLN A 150 14.50 -16.62 11.84
CA GLN A 150 15.17 -17.85 11.41
C GLN A 150 16.23 -17.58 10.33
N ALA A 151 15.99 -16.64 9.42
CA ALA A 151 16.94 -16.28 8.36
C ALA A 151 18.16 -15.49 8.86
N ALA A 152 18.14 -14.98 10.09
CA ALA A 152 19.23 -14.25 10.73
C ALA A 152 20.16 -15.13 11.59
N ARG A 153 19.89 -16.43 11.67
CA ARG A 153 20.71 -17.45 12.36
C ARG A 153 21.47 -18.29 11.34
#